data_AF-A0A1G2FT51-F1
#
_entry.id   AF-A0A1G2FT51-F1
#
_cell.length_a   1.000
_cell.length_b   1.000
_cell.length_c   1.000
_cell.angle_alpha   90.00
_cell.angle_beta   90.00
_cell.angle_gamma   90.00
#
_symmetry.space_group_name_H-M   'P 1'
#
loop_
_entity.id
_entity.type
_entity.pdbx_description
1 polymer ?
#
loop_
_entity_poly.entity_id
_entity_poly.type
_entity_poly.pdbx_seq_one_letter_code
_entity_poly.pdbx_strand_id
1 'polypeptide(L)'
;MIYKDASGQVQNAPILSPFQFFSPAASQPQIGDADYVIGFPESAKFNFSVTKGIISNLISNDVYFGTDAQIDRGNSGGAAVNSAGQLIGLPTYKYVGGGDYRGYILDIHSLNLN
;
A
#
# COMPACT_ATOMS: atom_id res chain seq x y z
N MET A 1 -0.63 -6.98 22.71
CA MET A 1 -1.28 -7.42 21.45
C MET A 1 -2.33 -8.45 21.81
N ILE A 2 -3.55 -8.34 21.25
CA ILE A 2 -4.59 -9.37 21.38
C ILE A 2 -4.54 -10.22 20.11
N TYR A 3 -4.39 -11.54 20.23
CA TYR A 3 -4.37 -12.46 19.09
C TYR A 3 -5.12 -13.75 19.43
N LYS A 4 -5.57 -14.50 18.42
CA LYS A 4 -6.09 -15.86 18.64
C LYS A 4 -4.98 -16.87 18.41
N ASP A 5 -4.83 -17.83 19.30
CA ASP A 5 -3.91 -18.96 19.09
C ASP A 5 -4.49 -20.00 18.14
N ALA A 6 -3.73 -21.07 17.88
CA ALA A 6 -4.14 -22.18 17.00
C ALA A 6 -5.41 -22.91 17.47
N SER A 7 -5.80 -22.74 18.73
CA SER A 7 -7.06 -23.28 19.29
C SER A 7 -8.21 -22.27 19.26
N GLY A 8 -7.99 -21.09 18.69
CA GLY A 8 -8.96 -20.01 18.58
C GLY A 8 -9.15 -19.21 19.88
N GLN A 9 -8.39 -19.50 20.93
CA GLN A 9 -8.47 -18.80 22.21
C GLN A 9 -7.78 -17.44 22.12
N VAL A 10 -8.41 -16.43 22.71
CA VAL A 10 -7.86 -15.07 22.74
C VAL A 10 -6.72 -15.01 23.75
N GLN A 11 -5.55 -14.62 23.28
CA GLN A 11 -4.33 -14.47 24.04
C GLN A 11 -3.91 -13.00 24.11
N ASN A 12 -3.39 -12.59 25.26
CA ASN A 12 -2.75 -11.30 25.46
C ASN A 12 -1.23 -11.50 25.40
N ALA A 13 -0.62 -11.21 24.25
CA ALA A 13 0.83 -11.19 24.15
C ALA A 13 1.38 -9.90 24.79
N PRO A 14 2.38 -10.00 25.69
CA PRO A 14 3.16 -8.85 26.06
C PRO A 14 3.82 -8.28 24.80
N ILE A 15 3.73 -6.96 24.62
CA ILE A 15 4.45 -6.28 23.53
C ILE A 15 5.90 -6.19 23.99
N LEU A 16 6.69 -7.22 23.68
CA LEU A 16 8.09 -7.31 24.07
C LEU A 16 8.98 -6.36 23.25
N SER A 17 8.47 -5.88 22.11
CA SER A 17 8.93 -4.71 21.36
C SER A 17 7.78 -4.22 20.47
N PRO A 18 7.58 -2.91 20.26
CA PRO A 18 6.63 -2.45 19.27
C PRO A 18 7.10 -2.96 17.90
N PHE A 19 6.21 -3.65 17.16
CA PHE A 19 6.50 -3.99 15.78
C PHE A 19 6.85 -2.71 15.01
N GLN A 20 7.85 -2.76 14.15
CA GLN A 20 8.12 -1.64 13.27
C GLN A 20 7.03 -1.61 12.19
N PHE A 21 6.28 -0.52 12.14
CA PHE A 21 5.22 -0.29 11.16
C PHE A 21 5.37 1.09 10.53
N PHE A 22 4.82 1.26 9.33
CA PHE A 22 4.71 2.57 8.70
C PHE A 22 3.67 3.41 9.44
N SER A 23 4.05 4.61 9.87
CA SER A 23 3.08 5.57 10.38
C SER A 23 2.11 5.96 9.26
N PRO A 24 0.78 5.95 9.48
CA PRO A 24 -0.17 6.50 8.52
C PRO A 24 0.13 7.97 8.24
N ALA A 25 0.01 8.38 6.98
CA ALA A 25 -0.04 9.79 6.64
C ALA A 25 -1.28 10.42 7.26
N ALA A 26 -1.18 11.69 7.65
CA ALA A 26 -2.32 12.42 8.24
C ALA A 26 -3.21 13.06 7.17
N SER A 27 -2.64 13.37 6.01
CA SER A 27 -3.32 14.03 4.90
C SER A 27 -3.54 13.05 3.75
N GLN A 28 -4.68 13.20 3.09
CA GLN A 28 -4.97 12.48 1.86
C GLN A 28 -3.92 12.80 0.78
N PRO A 29 -3.51 11.80 -0.01
CA PRO A 29 -2.59 12.02 -1.12
C PRO A 29 -3.22 12.88 -2.22
N GLN A 30 -2.43 13.75 -2.85
CA GLN A 30 -2.87 14.65 -3.91
C GLN A 30 -2.25 14.29 -5.26
N ILE A 31 -2.93 14.65 -6.35
CA ILE A 31 -2.37 14.50 -7.70
C ILE A 31 -1.07 15.28 -7.80
N GLY A 32 -0.01 14.62 -8.28
CA GLY A 32 1.34 15.15 -8.37
C GLY A 32 2.24 14.81 -7.18
N ASP A 33 1.70 14.29 -6.08
CA ASP A 33 2.51 13.80 -4.97
C ASP A 33 3.35 12.59 -5.42
N ALA A 34 4.58 12.52 -4.92
CA ALA A 34 5.43 11.35 -5.14
C ALA A 34 5.00 10.19 -4.22
N ASP A 35 4.93 8.99 -4.78
CA ASP A 35 4.70 7.76 -4.05
C ASP A 35 5.83 6.74 -4.28
N TYR A 36 5.99 5.86 -3.31
CA TYR A 36 6.93 4.75 -3.35
C TYR A 36 6.19 3.46 -3.00
N VAL A 37 6.13 2.54 -3.96
CA VAL A 37 5.52 1.22 -3.79
C VAL A 37 6.58 0.21 -3.39
N ILE A 38 6.34 -0.45 -2.26
CA ILE A 38 7.23 -1.43 -1.65
C ILE A 38 6.55 -2.80 -1.69
N GLY A 39 7.25 -3.80 -2.21
CA GLY A 39 6.72 -5.15 -2.33
C GLY A 39 7.70 -6.16 -2.90
N PHE A 40 7.17 -7.30 -3.33
CA PHE A 40 7.91 -8.39 -3.96
C PHE A 40 7.34 -8.67 -5.35
N PRO A 41 7.46 -7.75 -6.32
CA PRO A 41 6.79 -7.88 -7.60
C PRO A 41 7.34 -9.04 -8.43
N GLU A 42 6.49 -9.66 -9.23
CA GLU A 42 6.83 -10.71 -10.20
C GLU A 42 7.91 -10.23 -11.18
N SER A 43 7.82 -8.97 -11.64
CA SER A 43 8.85 -8.31 -12.46
C SER A 43 10.23 -8.19 -11.79
N ALA A 44 10.30 -8.25 -10.46
CA ALA A 44 11.57 -8.36 -9.70
C ALA A 44 11.91 -9.82 -9.33
N LYS A 45 11.25 -10.81 -9.96
CA LYS A 45 11.34 -12.24 -9.63
C LYS A 45 10.99 -12.53 -8.17
N PHE A 46 10.00 -11.82 -7.63
CA PHE A 46 9.59 -11.90 -6.22
C PHE A 46 10.71 -11.58 -5.22
N ASN A 47 11.68 -10.75 -5.60
CA ASN A 47 12.63 -10.14 -4.67
C ASN A 47 12.09 -8.81 -4.15
N PHE A 48 12.59 -8.38 -2.99
CA PHE A 48 12.28 -7.06 -2.43
C PHE A 48 12.57 -5.96 -3.46
N SER A 49 11.60 -5.09 -3.68
CA SER A 49 11.69 -3.98 -4.63
C SER A 49 10.99 -2.74 -4.09
N VAL A 50 11.54 -1.59 -4.46
CA VAL A 50 10.88 -0.28 -4.31
C VAL A 50 10.77 0.35 -5.69
N THR A 51 9.56 0.74 -6.06
CA THR A 51 9.28 1.48 -7.30
C THR A 51 8.75 2.86 -6.94
N LYS A 52 9.19 3.89 -7.66
CA LYS A 52 8.76 5.27 -7.44
C LYS A 52 7.81 5.69 -8.55
N GLY A 53 6.80 6.47 -8.21
CA GLY A 53 5.93 7.13 -9.16
C GLY A 53 5.43 8.48 -8.66
N ILE A 54 4.39 8.95 -9.31
CA ILE A 54 3.54 10.06 -8.90
C ILE A 54 2.08 9.65 -8.92
N ILE A 55 1.28 10.31 -8.09
CA ILE A 55 -0.17 10.17 -8.11
C ILE A 55 -0.72 10.90 -9.34
N SER A 56 -1.30 10.14 -10.26
CA SER A 56 -1.76 10.63 -11.56
C SER A 56 -3.23 11.02 -11.55
N ASN A 57 -4.06 10.36 -10.75
CA ASN A 57 -5.49 10.64 -10.62
C ASN A 57 -6.07 10.03 -9.33
N LEU A 58 -7.26 10.51 -8.95
CA LEU A 58 -8.12 9.89 -7.94
C LEU A 58 -9.31 9.24 -8.65
N ILE A 59 -9.72 8.04 -8.22
CA ILE A 59 -10.79 7.28 -8.86
C ILE A 59 -11.73 6.63 -7.83
N SER A 60 -12.90 6.20 -8.31
CA SER A 60 -13.88 5.48 -7.48
C SER A 60 -14.30 6.27 -6.23
N ASN A 61 -14.58 7.56 -6.38
CA ASN A 61 -14.88 8.48 -5.27
C ASN A 61 -13.76 8.51 -4.22
N ASP A 62 -12.53 8.71 -4.67
CA ASP A 62 -11.31 8.81 -3.85
C ASP A 62 -10.98 7.56 -3.03
N VAL A 63 -11.56 6.41 -3.37
CA VAL A 63 -11.21 5.11 -2.74
C VAL A 63 -9.86 4.60 -3.22
N TYR A 64 -9.49 4.90 -4.47
CA TYR A 64 -8.18 4.55 -5.00
C TYR A 64 -7.53 5.77 -5.62
N PHE A 65 -6.21 5.81 -5.55
CA PHE A 65 -5.41 6.71 -6.38
C PHE A 65 -4.60 5.91 -7.39
N GLY A 66 -4.50 6.46 -8.61
CA GLY A 66 -3.69 5.90 -9.67
C GLY A 66 -2.25 6.41 -9.60
N THR A 67 -1.30 5.56 -9.94
CA THR A 67 0.14 5.87 -9.96
C THR A 67 0.80 5.32 -11.23
N ASP A 68 1.86 6.00 -11.68
CA ASP A 68 2.78 5.48 -12.69
C ASP A 68 3.90 4.62 -12.09
N ALA A 69 3.96 4.48 -10.76
CA ALA A 69 4.81 3.50 -10.10
C ALA A 69 4.50 2.09 -10.63
N GLN A 70 5.55 1.31 -10.82
CA GLN A 70 5.42 -0.07 -11.28
C GLN A 70 4.77 -0.93 -10.16
N ILE A 71 3.62 -1.50 -10.49
CA ILE A 71 2.76 -2.38 -9.72
C ILE A 71 2.67 -3.68 -10.49
N ASP A 72 2.86 -4.78 -9.80
CA ASP A 72 2.78 -6.11 -10.35
C ASP A 72 2.20 -7.10 -9.35
N ARG A 73 1.95 -8.35 -9.76
CA ARG A 73 1.66 -9.41 -8.79
C ARG A 73 2.78 -9.46 -7.77
N GLY A 74 2.43 -9.55 -6.48
CA GLY A 74 3.40 -9.51 -5.38
C GLY A 74 3.63 -8.11 -4.79
N ASN A 75 3.16 -7.04 -5.45
CA ASN A 75 2.96 -5.74 -4.77
C ASN A 75 1.60 -5.68 -4.08
N SER A 76 0.60 -6.45 -4.54
CA SER A 76 -0.74 -6.49 -3.95
C SER A 76 -0.69 -6.82 -2.45
N GLY A 77 -1.16 -5.89 -1.61
CA GLY A 77 -1.13 -6.01 -0.16
C GLY A 77 0.18 -5.53 0.51
N GLY A 78 1.14 -5.04 -0.28
CA GLY A 78 2.32 -4.32 0.22
C GLY A 78 2.00 -2.89 0.68
N ALA A 79 3.00 -2.01 0.66
CA ALA A 79 2.84 -0.64 1.13
C ALA A 79 3.12 0.37 0.02
N ALA A 80 2.30 1.41 -0.06
CA ALA A 80 2.62 2.65 -0.75
C ALA A 80 2.89 3.72 0.31
N VAL A 81 4.02 4.40 0.20
CA VAL A 81 4.43 5.46 1.14
C VAL A 81 4.70 6.77 0.42
N ASN A 82 4.47 7.89 1.10
CA ASN A 82 4.85 9.22 0.60
C ASN A 82 6.36 9.47 0.76
N SER A 83 6.83 10.65 0.34
CA SER A 83 8.23 11.09 0.46
C SER A 83 8.76 11.18 1.90
N ALA A 84 7.87 11.25 2.90
CA ALA A 84 8.21 11.21 4.32
C ALA A 84 8.25 9.77 4.90
N GLY A 85 8.02 8.74 4.08
CA GLY A 85 7.98 7.35 4.52
C GLY A 85 6.70 6.98 5.28
N GLN A 86 5.65 7.80 5.18
CA GLN A 86 4.36 7.53 5.82
C GLN A 86 3.47 6.70 4.88
N LEU A 87 2.73 5.74 5.43
CA LEU A 87 1.79 4.91 4.68
C LEU A 87 0.67 5.79 4.12
N ILE A 88 0.44 5.69 2.81
CA ILE A 88 -0.66 6.38 2.12
C ILE A 88 -1.65 5.41 1.48
N GLY A 89 -1.26 4.16 1.26
CA GLY A 89 -2.14 3.21 0.61
C GLY A 89 -1.61 1.80 0.49
N LEU A 90 -2.46 0.90 -0.01
CA LEU A 90 -2.13 -0.49 -0.31
C LEU A 90 -2.20 -0.73 -1.82
N PRO A 91 -1.06 -1.01 -2.49
CA PRO A 91 -1.09 -1.41 -3.90
C PRO A 91 -2.05 -2.59 -4.06
N THR A 92 -2.98 -2.49 -5.00
CA THR A 92 -4.08 -3.45 -5.10
C THR A 92 -4.10 -4.13 -6.47
N TYR A 93 -4.20 -3.33 -7.53
CA TYR A 93 -4.31 -3.86 -8.89
C TYR A 93 -3.67 -2.92 -9.92
N LYS A 94 -3.54 -3.41 -11.16
CA LYS A 94 -3.04 -2.66 -12.30
C LYS A 94 -3.94 -2.87 -13.51
N TYR A 95 -3.97 -1.90 -14.41
CA TYR A 95 -4.51 -2.05 -15.75
C TYR A 95 -3.36 -2.12 -16.77
N VAL A 96 -3.47 -3.07 -17.71
CA VAL A 96 -2.54 -3.20 -18.85
C VAL A 96 -3.38 -3.51 -20.09
N GLY A 97 -3.28 -2.66 -21.12
CA GLY A 97 -4.02 -2.87 -22.38
C GLY A 97 -3.75 -1.77 -23.40
N GLY A 98 -3.68 -2.11 -24.69
CA GLY A 98 -3.52 -1.09 -25.76
C GLY A 98 -2.25 -0.24 -25.69
N GLY A 99 -1.19 -0.71 -25.04
CA GLY A 99 0.05 0.05 -24.80
C GLY A 99 0.02 0.93 -23.55
N ASP A 100 -1.06 0.88 -22.79
CA ASP A 100 -1.29 1.67 -21.58
C ASP A 100 -0.99 0.86 -20.31
N TYR A 101 -0.50 1.55 -19.28
CA TYR A 101 -0.19 1.01 -17.97
C TYR A 101 -0.68 1.98 -16.90
N ARG A 102 -1.47 1.47 -15.94
CA ARG A 102 -1.91 2.24 -14.76
C ARG A 102 -1.87 1.38 -13.51
N GLY A 103 -1.16 1.81 -12.48
CA GLY A 103 -1.21 1.20 -11.16
C GLY A 103 -2.31 1.83 -10.30
N TYR A 104 -2.95 1.05 -9.44
CA TYR A 104 -3.97 1.54 -8.50
C TYR A 104 -3.70 1.09 -7.07
N ILE A 105 -3.79 2.05 -6.16
CA ILE A 105 -3.51 1.89 -4.74
C ILE A 105 -4.77 2.26 -3.97
N LEU A 106 -5.19 1.39 -3.05
CA LEU A 106 -6.29 1.63 -2.12
C LEU A 106 -5.85 2.69 -1.11
N ASP A 107 -6.55 3.81 -1.06
CA ASP A 107 -6.27 4.90 -0.13
C ASP A 107 -6.64 4.48 1.29
N ILE A 108 -5.69 4.54 2.23
CA ILE A 108 -5.98 4.23 3.64
C ILE A 108 -6.99 5.20 4.25
N HIS A 109 -7.08 6.44 3.75
CA HIS A 109 -8.02 7.44 4.26
C HIS A 109 -9.45 7.18 3.81
N SER A 110 -9.65 6.30 2.81
CA SER A 110 -10.97 5.84 2.38
C SER A 110 -11.53 4.72 3.27
N LEU A 111 -10.70 4.18 4.18
CA LEU A 111 -11.07 3.09 5.07
C LEU A 111 -11.73 3.63 6.34
N ASN A 112 -13.03 3.37 6.48
CA ASN A 112 -13.72 3.56 7.76
C ASN A 112 -13.43 2.40 8.71
N LEU A 113 -12.31 2.50 9.44
CA LEU A 113 -12.00 1.58 10.52
C LEU A 113 -12.74 2.03 11.78
N ASN A 114 -13.93 1.44 12.01
CA ASN A 114 -14.69 1.58 13.25
C ASN A 114 -14.07 0.75 14.38
#